data_AF-A0A7C2INY9-F1
#
_entry.id   AF-A0A7C2INY9-F1
#
_cell.length_a   1.000
_cell.length_b   1.000
_cell.length_c   1.000
_cell.angle_alpha   90.00
_cell.angle_beta   90.00
_cell.angle_gamma   90.00
#
_symmetry.space_group_name_H-M   'P 1'
#
loop_
_entity.id
_entity.type
_entity.pdbx_description
1 polymer ?
#
loop_
_entity_poly.entity_id
_entity_poly.type
_entity_poly.pdbx_seq_one_letter_code
_entity_poly.pdbx_strand_id
1 'polypeptide(L)'
;MSAGLQARIYDPLWLLARQWQTGEFRGEDNGSPAAAQWRAECASITRYQPGTLGAGASVEGQPFDGKSIPVETMVEREFARPGANSVEKLRFAVEAGQHFLRMLEEQKTSRSYRELFNTKFPFTPLTDEQRQSLDSDSLSFIDLVGPRVPDGRKLYAKLNTALRPAPPATAAWPGDIAIEAVDVAEVQFAATAWLDWYDTLISDPGSANTSWFSERMEYGFSVGARMASGEKVLTAQEYFSGHVDWHDFSVNGGASLKASNDPPSGTIIRTTIPAPVSYKGMPAARFWQFEDARVDFGSVDAGPEDLARWTGDLRRRDTTRRY
;
A
#
# COMPACT_ATOMS: atom_id res chain seq x y z
N MET A 1 40.50 -8.32 6.19
CA MET A 1 40.62 -8.06 7.64
C MET A 1 42.07 -7.76 7.97
N SER A 2 42.37 -6.58 8.52
CA SER A 2 43.72 -6.22 9.00
C SER A 2 44.08 -7.05 10.25
N ALA A 3 45.37 -7.32 10.49
CA ALA A 3 45.80 -8.14 11.63
C ALA A 3 45.41 -7.55 13.01
N GLY A 4 45.22 -6.23 13.09
CA GLY A 4 44.80 -5.54 14.32
C GLY A 4 43.35 -5.76 14.74
N LEU A 5 42.50 -6.26 13.84
CA LEU A 5 41.08 -6.58 14.10
C LEU A 5 40.86 -8.07 14.41
N GLN A 6 41.93 -8.86 14.53
CA GLN A 6 41.85 -10.30 14.78
C GLN A 6 42.15 -10.61 16.24
N ALA A 7 41.21 -11.28 16.93
CA ALA A 7 41.44 -11.88 18.24
C ALA A 7 42.09 -13.26 18.11
N ARG A 8 43.36 -13.31 17.68
CA ARG A 8 44.10 -14.58 17.52
C ARG A 8 44.39 -15.22 18.89
N ILE A 9 44.01 -16.49 19.04
CA ILE A 9 44.29 -17.28 20.23
C ILE A 9 45.66 -17.95 20.07
N TYR A 10 46.65 -17.51 20.86
CA TYR A 10 48.00 -18.10 20.85
C TYR A 10 48.16 -19.22 21.88
N ASP A 11 47.49 -19.12 23.03
CA ASP A 11 47.49 -20.14 24.09
C ASP A 11 46.07 -20.37 24.61
N PRO A 12 45.36 -21.39 24.08
CA PRO A 12 44.02 -21.72 24.54
C PRO A 12 43.97 -22.16 26.01
N LEU A 13 45.01 -22.83 26.51
CA LEU A 13 45.05 -23.34 27.88
C LEU A 13 45.20 -22.22 28.89
N TRP A 14 46.05 -21.23 28.59
CA TRP A 14 46.16 -20.01 29.40
C TRP A 14 44.83 -19.26 29.47
N LEU A 15 44.13 -19.12 28.34
CA LEU A 15 42.86 -18.38 28.26
C LEU A 15 41.77 -19.10 29.08
N LEU A 16 41.68 -20.43 28.98
CA LEU A 16 40.78 -21.24 29.80
C LEU A 16 41.14 -21.19 31.30
N ALA A 17 42.43 -21.26 31.64
CA ALA A 17 42.88 -21.14 33.03
C ALA A 17 42.54 -19.75 33.62
N ARG A 18 42.60 -18.70 32.80
CA ARG A 18 42.24 -17.34 33.22
C ARG A 18 40.73 -17.19 33.42
N GLN A 19 39.91 -17.76 32.54
CA GLN A 19 38.45 -17.87 32.73
C GLN A 19 38.11 -18.57 34.04
N TRP A 20 38.83 -19.67 34.35
CA TRP A 20 38.65 -20.38 35.62
C TRP A 20 39.01 -19.52 36.84
N GLN A 21 40.14 -18.79 36.79
CA GLN A 21 40.55 -17.89 37.88
C GLN A 21 39.55 -16.76 38.16
N THR A 22 38.93 -16.19 37.12
CA THR A 22 37.92 -15.13 37.28
C THR A 22 36.54 -15.66 37.64
N GLY A 23 36.38 -16.98 37.77
CA GLY A 23 35.11 -17.61 38.10
C GLY A 23 34.12 -17.70 36.92
N GLU A 24 34.57 -17.55 35.67
CA GLU A 24 33.69 -17.63 34.48
C GLU A 24 32.97 -18.98 34.37
N PHE A 25 33.57 -20.06 34.89
CA PHE A 25 32.97 -21.40 34.94
C PHE A 25 32.17 -21.67 36.23
N ARG A 26 32.10 -20.71 37.15
CA ARG A 26 31.21 -20.80 38.31
C ARG A 26 29.84 -20.29 37.88
N GLY A 27 28.93 -21.23 37.59
CA GLY A 27 27.53 -20.88 37.45
C GLY A 27 26.95 -20.56 38.82
N GLU A 28 26.43 -19.35 38.99
CA GLU A 28 25.54 -19.04 40.10
C GLU A 28 24.10 -19.16 39.59
N ASP A 29 23.27 -19.93 40.29
CA ASP A 29 21.84 -20.04 40.01
C ASP A 29 21.10 -18.82 40.60
N ASN A 30 21.42 -17.64 40.06
CA ASN A 30 20.78 -16.37 40.42
C ASN A 30 19.60 -16.04 39.49
N GLY A 31 19.17 -17.00 38.67
CA GLY A 31 18.06 -16.83 37.74
C GLY A 31 16.72 -16.86 38.49
N SER A 32 16.01 -15.74 38.52
CA SER A 32 14.60 -15.75 38.94
C SER A 32 13.71 -15.94 37.70
N PRO A 33 12.75 -16.89 37.71
CA PRO A 33 11.80 -17.01 36.61
C PRO A 33 10.99 -15.72 36.51
N ALA A 34 11.11 -15.02 35.39
CA ALA A 34 10.29 -13.86 35.08
C ALA A 34 9.16 -14.26 34.12
N ALA A 35 7.95 -13.81 34.42
CA ALA A 35 6.82 -13.87 33.51
C ALA A 35 6.28 -12.44 33.34
N ALA A 36 6.06 -12.03 32.10
CA ALA A 36 5.43 -10.76 31.78
C ALA A 36 4.02 -11.03 31.28
N GLN A 37 3.03 -10.48 31.96
CA GLN A 37 1.66 -10.45 31.45
C GLN A 37 1.32 -9.02 31.06
N TRP A 38 0.83 -8.84 29.83
CA TRP A 38 0.27 -7.58 29.39
C TRP A 38 -1.18 -7.76 28.99
N ARG A 39 -1.98 -6.74 29.32
CA ARG A 39 -3.36 -6.60 28.93
C ARG A 39 -3.46 -5.36 28.05
N ALA A 40 -3.96 -5.53 26.84
CA ALA A 40 -4.24 -4.45 25.92
C ALA A 40 -5.72 -4.47 25.53
N GLU A 41 -6.17 -3.33 25.05
CA GLU A 41 -7.46 -3.18 24.40
C GLU A 41 -7.21 -3.03 22.90
N CYS A 42 -8.02 -3.70 22.07
CA CYS A 42 -7.87 -3.67 20.63
C CYS A 42 -9.24 -3.51 19.98
N ALA A 43 -9.38 -2.55 19.08
CA ALA A 43 -10.56 -2.34 18.27
C ALA A 43 -10.20 -2.44 16.79
N SER A 44 -11.15 -2.92 15.99
CA SER A 44 -11.03 -2.77 14.53
C SER A 44 -11.31 -1.32 14.16
N ILE A 45 -10.56 -0.82 13.18
CA ILE A 45 -10.90 0.45 12.54
C ILE A 45 -12.17 0.23 11.72
N THR A 46 -13.20 1.03 11.97
CA THR A 46 -14.53 0.88 11.36
C THR A 46 -14.98 2.11 10.60
N ARG A 47 -14.29 3.24 10.76
CA ARG A 47 -14.58 4.50 10.10
C ARG A 47 -13.37 5.06 9.37
N TYR A 48 -13.63 5.65 8.22
CA TYR A 48 -12.66 6.34 7.37
C TYR A 48 -13.21 7.71 6.96
N GLN A 49 -12.36 8.73 6.94
CA GLN A 49 -12.69 10.05 6.43
C GLN A 49 -11.55 10.54 5.54
N PRO A 50 -11.81 10.86 4.25
CA PRO A 50 -10.80 11.47 3.40
C PRO A 50 -10.49 12.89 3.87
N GLY A 51 -9.22 13.29 3.74
CA GLY A 51 -8.72 14.57 4.23
C GLY A 51 -8.47 14.59 5.74
N THR A 52 -7.65 15.53 6.17
CA THR A 52 -7.35 15.72 7.60
C THR A 52 -8.53 16.33 8.34
N LEU A 53 -8.88 15.76 9.50
CA LEU A 53 -9.92 16.31 10.36
C LEU A 53 -9.32 17.29 11.39
N GLY A 54 -9.86 18.51 11.47
CA GLY A 54 -9.47 19.51 12.46
C GLY A 54 -9.82 19.10 13.90
N ALA A 55 -9.13 19.69 14.89
CA ALA A 55 -9.40 19.41 16.30
C ALA A 55 -10.85 19.75 16.68
N GLY A 56 -11.53 18.83 17.38
CA GLY A 56 -12.93 19.01 17.81
C GLY A 56 -13.98 18.83 16.72
N ALA A 57 -13.59 18.55 15.47
CA ALA A 57 -14.55 18.36 14.39
C ALA A 57 -15.30 17.02 14.52
N SER A 58 -16.59 17.03 14.20
CA SER A 58 -17.49 15.89 14.34
C SER A 58 -18.18 15.66 13.00
N VAL A 59 -17.84 14.56 12.33
CA VAL A 59 -18.35 14.20 11.00
C VAL A 59 -18.80 12.75 10.98
N GLU A 60 -19.74 12.39 10.11
CA GLU A 60 -20.12 10.99 9.90
C GLU A 60 -19.07 10.33 8.98
N GLY A 61 -18.16 9.56 9.57
CA GLY A 61 -17.13 8.86 8.81
C GLY A 61 -17.73 7.75 7.94
N GLN A 62 -17.15 7.54 6.76
CA GLN A 62 -17.51 6.45 5.87
C GLN A 62 -17.27 5.10 6.57
N PRO A 63 -18.18 4.12 6.45
CA PRO A 63 -17.92 2.76 6.92
C PRO A 63 -16.67 2.20 6.26
N PHE A 64 -15.80 1.59 7.07
CA PHE A 64 -14.55 0.98 6.62
C PHE A 64 -14.42 -0.43 7.17
N ASP A 65 -14.00 -1.36 6.30
CA ASP A 65 -13.61 -2.72 6.68
C ASP A 65 -12.28 -3.06 6.04
N GLY A 66 -11.22 -3.06 6.85
CA GLY A 66 -9.86 -3.38 6.43
C GLY A 66 -9.65 -4.82 5.94
N LYS A 67 -10.63 -5.71 6.09
CA LYS A 67 -10.61 -7.04 5.46
C LYS A 67 -11.06 -7.01 4.00
N SER A 68 -11.86 -6.01 3.63
CA SER A 68 -12.42 -5.88 2.28
C SER A 68 -11.53 -5.03 1.38
N ILE A 69 -10.93 -3.97 1.93
CA ILE A 69 -10.11 -3.01 1.19
C ILE A 69 -9.02 -2.45 2.10
N PRO A 70 -7.74 -2.41 1.66
CA PRO A 70 -6.68 -1.72 2.40
C PRO A 70 -6.99 -0.23 2.57
N VAL A 71 -6.51 0.37 3.67
CA VAL A 71 -6.72 1.80 3.92
C VAL A 71 -5.99 2.64 2.87
N GLU A 72 -4.82 2.20 2.43
CA GLU A 72 -4.04 2.83 1.35
C GLU A 72 -4.87 2.97 0.08
N THR A 73 -5.61 1.93 -0.31
CA THR A 73 -6.49 1.98 -1.48
C THR A 73 -7.64 3.00 -1.28
N MET A 74 -8.19 3.11 -0.07
CA MET A 74 -9.23 4.11 0.22
C MET A 74 -8.71 5.55 0.13
N VAL A 75 -7.44 5.75 0.52
CA VAL A 75 -6.75 7.05 0.57
C VAL A 75 -6.29 7.48 -0.81
N GLU A 76 -5.64 6.59 -1.55
CA GLU A 76 -4.96 6.89 -2.81
C GLU A 76 -5.86 6.75 -4.04
N ARG A 77 -7.01 6.09 -3.93
CA ARG A 77 -7.90 5.91 -5.08
C ARG A 77 -8.39 7.24 -5.64
N GLU A 78 -8.32 7.33 -6.96
CA GLU A 78 -8.88 8.41 -7.75
C GLU A 78 -9.88 7.86 -8.75
N PHE A 79 -10.68 8.74 -9.34
CA PHE A 79 -11.53 8.36 -10.46
C PHE A 79 -10.67 7.96 -11.66
N ALA A 80 -10.54 6.66 -11.89
CA ALA A 80 -9.73 6.09 -12.96
C ALA A 80 -10.57 5.54 -14.12
N ARG A 81 -11.90 5.38 -13.95
CA ARG A 81 -12.83 5.06 -15.03
C ARG A 81 -13.43 6.32 -15.67
N PRO A 82 -12.95 6.74 -16.84
CA PRO A 82 -13.47 7.94 -17.48
C PRO A 82 -14.82 7.66 -18.17
N GLY A 83 -15.59 8.72 -18.41
CA GLY A 83 -16.83 8.63 -19.19
C GLY A 83 -16.60 8.20 -20.64
N ALA A 84 -17.66 7.69 -21.30
CA ALA A 84 -17.59 7.08 -22.63
C ALA A 84 -17.05 7.96 -23.77
N ASN A 85 -17.03 9.29 -23.59
CA ASN A 85 -16.51 10.26 -24.56
C ASN A 85 -15.32 11.07 -24.03
N SER A 86 -14.75 10.68 -22.90
CA SER A 86 -13.59 11.38 -22.34
C SER A 86 -12.34 11.10 -23.17
N VAL A 87 -11.42 12.06 -23.18
CA VAL A 87 -10.08 11.92 -23.77
C VAL A 87 -9.05 11.41 -22.75
N GLU A 88 -9.47 11.24 -21.50
CA GLU A 88 -8.62 10.70 -20.43
C GLU A 88 -8.62 9.17 -20.46
N LYS A 89 -7.52 8.59 -19.98
CA LYS A 89 -7.32 7.13 -19.80
C LYS A 89 -7.74 6.31 -21.04
N LEU A 90 -7.46 6.79 -22.25
CA LEU A 90 -7.75 6.11 -23.52
C LEU A 90 -7.18 4.69 -23.57
N ARG A 91 -5.98 4.49 -23.00
CA ARG A 91 -5.35 3.18 -22.88
C ARG A 91 -6.22 2.18 -22.11
N PHE A 92 -6.81 2.57 -20.99
CA PHE A 92 -7.72 1.72 -20.22
C PHE A 92 -8.96 1.35 -21.04
N ALA A 93 -9.57 2.30 -21.75
CA ALA A 93 -10.72 2.03 -22.61
C ALA A 93 -10.40 1.00 -23.71
N VAL A 94 -9.22 1.13 -24.32
CA VAL A 94 -8.69 0.20 -25.33
C VAL A 94 -8.45 -1.18 -24.73
N GLU A 95 -7.74 -1.26 -23.60
CA GLU A 95 -7.40 -2.52 -22.93
C GLU A 95 -8.64 -3.26 -22.44
N ALA A 96 -9.63 -2.55 -21.93
CA ALA A 96 -10.92 -3.11 -21.52
C ALA A 96 -11.67 -3.70 -22.72
N GLY A 97 -11.74 -2.98 -23.84
CA GLY A 97 -12.35 -3.48 -25.07
C GLY A 97 -11.62 -4.68 -25.67
N GLN A 98 -10.29 -4.67 -25.69
CA GLN A 98 -9.47 -5.82 -26.09
C GLN A 98 -9.70 -7.02 -25.18
N HIS A 99 -9.81 -6.81 -23.87
CA HIS A 99 -10.01 -7.89 -22.93
C HIS A 99 -11.38 -8.56 -23.11
N PHE A 100 -12.44 -7.79 -23.37
CA PHE A 100 -13.73 -8.33 -23.74
C PHE A 100 -13.63 -9.25 -24.96
N LEU A 101 -12.94 -8.80 -26.01
CA LEU A 101 -12.75 -9.61 -27.21
C LEU A 101 -11.98 -10.91 -26.92
N ARG A 102 -10.97 -10.88 -26.03
CA ARG A 102 -10.28 -12.09 -25.58
C ARG A 102 -11.22 -13.06 -24.87
N MET A 103 -12.00 -12.58 -23.90
CA MET A 103 -12.99 -13.41 -23.17
C MET A 103 -14.06 -13.99 -24.09
N LEU A 104 -14.47 -13.23 -25.12
CA LEU A 104 -15.43 -13.67 -26.11
C LEU A 104 -14.86 -14.75 -27.04
N GLU A 105 -13.58 -14.63 -27.43
CA GLU A 105 -12.88 -15.62 -28.27
C GLU A 105 -12.62 -16.95 -27.54
N GLU A 106 -12.66 -16.95 -26.21
CA GLU A 106 -12.59 -18.17 -25.40
C GLU A 106 -13.92 -18.94 -25.37
N GLN A 107 -15.04 -18.33 -25.77
CA GLN A 107 -16.34 -18.99 -25.79
C GLN A 107 -16.53 -19.88 -27.01
N LYS A 108 -17.40 -20.89 -26.89
CA LYS A 108 -17.69 -21.83 -27.99
C LYS A 108 -18.85 -21.33 -28.84
N THR A 109 -18.63 -20.25 -29.58
CA THR A 109 -19.62 -19.70 -30.50
C THR A 109 -19.51 -20.31 -31.91
N SER A 110 -20.62 -20.28 -32.66
CA SER A 110 -20.71 -20.79 -34.03
C SER A 110 -19.86 -20.00 -35.04
N ARG A 111 -19.54 -18.74 -34.71
CA ARG A 111 -18.67 -17.84 -35.50
C ARG A 111 -17.97 -16.82 -34.60
N SER A 112 -17.00 -16.09 -35.16
CA SER A 112 -16.41 -14.93 -34.49
C SER A 112 -17.35 -13.72 -34.54
N TYR A 113 -17.48 -13.05 -33.39
CA TYR A 113 -18.26 -11.81 -33.24
C TYR A 113 -17.38 -10.56 -33.09
N ARG A 114 -16.06 -10.67 -33.23
CA ARG A 114 -15.11 -9.56 -33.06
C ARG A 114 -15.50 -8.32 -33.87
N GLU A 115 -15.76 -8.49 -35.16
CA GLU A 115 -16.06 -7.37 -36.06
C GLU A 115 -17.39 -6.69 -35.74
N LEU A 116 -18.37 -7.47 -35.24
CA LEU A 116 -19.65 -6.93 -34.78
C LEU A 116 -19.44 -5.94 -33.64
N PHE A 117 -18.66 -6.31 -32.62
CA PHE A 117 -18.40 -5.44 -31.48
C PHE A 117 -17.51 -4.23 -31.85
N ASN A 118 -16.49 -4.42 -32.68
CA ASN A 118 -15.67 -3.32 -33.21
C ASN A 118 -16.54 -2.27 -33.92
N THR A 119 -17.43 -2.72 -34.81
CA THR A 119 -18.29 -1.82 -35.61
C THR A 119 -19.37 -1.17 -34.76
N LYS A 120 -19.92 -1.89 -33.77
CA LYS A 120 -21.03 -1.41 -32.93
C LYS A 120 -20.55 -0.41 -31.87
N PHE A 121 -19.32 -0.55 -31.37
CA PHE A 121 -18.77 0.27 -30.30
C PHE A 121 -17.47 0.96 -30.72
N PRO A 122 -17.45 1.80 -31.76
CA PRO A 122 -16.23 2.47 -32.19
C PRO A 122 -15.83 3.56 -31.20
N PHE A 123 -14.53 3.87 -31.14
CA PHE A 123 -14.05 5.10 -30.51
C PHE A 123 -14.63 6.32 -31.23
N THR A 124 -15.04 7.33 -30.46
CA THR A 124 -15.44 8.62 -31.05
C THR A 124 -14.19 9.30 -31.64
N PRO A 125 -14.21 9.73 -32.91
CA PRO A 125 -13.11 10.52 -33.46
C PRO A 125 -12.85 11.77 -32.62
N LEU A 126 -11.58 12.05 -32.33
CA LEU A 126 -11.18 13.23 -31.57
C LEU A 126 -11.37 14.50 -32.39
N THR A 127 -11.88 15.58 -31.79
CA THR A 127 -11.95 16.90 -32.43
C THR A 127 -10.56 17.53 -32.55
N ASP A 128 -10.40 18.55 -33.40
CA ASP A 128 -9.12 19.23 -33.57
C ASP A 128 -8.60 19.83 -32.26
N GLU A 129 -9.49 20.38 -31.42
CA GLU A 129 -9.15 20.92 -30.10
C GLU A 129 -8.70 19.82 -29.14
N GLN A 130 -9.38 18.67 -29.13
CA GLN A 130 -8.99 17.53 -28.31
C GLN A 130 -7.62 17.00 -28.74
N ARG A 131 -7.36 16.95 -30.05
CA ARG A 131 -6.07 16.51 -30.57
C ARG A 131 -4.94 17.45 -30.17
N GLN A 132 -5.17 18.76 -30.11
CA GLN A 132 -4.19 19.74 -29.63
C GLN A 132 -3.87 19.61 -28.13
N SER A 133 -4.79 19.05 -27.34
CA SER A 133 -4.62 18.84 -25.89
C SER A 133 -3.82 17.58 -25.52
N LEU A 134 -3.62 16.66 -26.46
CA LEU A 134 -2.98 15.37 -26.23
C LEU A 134 -1.54 15.37 -26.77
N ASP A 135 -0.68 14.58 -26.13
CA ASP A 135 0.68 14.35 -26.59
C ASP A 135 0.70 13.46 -27.85
N SER A 136 1.83 13.49 -28.57
CA SER A 136 2.01 12.74 -29.81
C SER A 136 1.88 11.22 -29.64
N ASP A 137 2.25 10.69 -28.48
CA ASP A 137 2.23 9.25 -28.22
C ASP A 137 0.80 8.79 -27.97
N SER A 138 0.01 9.56 -27.22
CA SER A 138 -1.43 9.35 -27.03
C SER A 138 -2.20 9.37 -28.36
N LEU A 139 -1.89 10.34 -29.23
CA LEU A 139 -2.50 10.43 -30.56
C LEU A 139 -2.11 9.24 -31.45
N SER A 140 -0.82 8.92 -31.54
CA SER A 140 -0.33 7.81 -32.34
C SER A 140 -0.93 6.47 -31.86
N PHE A 141 -1.04 6.30 -30.54
CA PHE A 141 -1.65 5.12 -29.95
C PHE A 141 -3.13 4.98 -30.32
N ILE A 142 -3.93 6.03 -30.16
CA ILE A 142 -5.37 5.93 -30.42
C ILE A 142 -5.70 5.85 -31.91
N ASP A 143 -4.96 6.55 -32.77
CA ASP A 143 -5.12 6.46 -34.23
C ASP A 143 -4.77 5.06 -34.74
N LEU A 144 -3.78 4.41 -34.13
CA LEU A 144 -3.41 3.04 -34.45
C LEU A 144 -4.44 2.04 -33.90
N VAL A 145 -4.75 2.09 -32.60
CA VAL A 145 -5.48 0.99 -31.95
C VAL A 145 -6.99 1.18 -31.99
N GLY A 146 -7.48 2.42 -31.89
CA GLY A 146 -8.91 2.75 -31.78
C GLY A 146 -9.80 2.13 -32.87
N PRO A 147 -9.41 2.09 -34.16
CA PRO A 147 -10.22 1.46 -35.21
C PRO A 147 -10.31 -0.08 -35.14
N ARG A 148 -9.48 -0.75 -34.31
CA ARG A 148 -9.31 -2.21 -34.33
C ARG A 148 -9.96 -2.92 -33.14
N VAL A 149 -10.47 -2.16 -32.17
CA VAL A 149 -10.99 -2.67 -30.90
C VAL A 149 -12.21 -1.84 -30.49
N PRO A 150 -13.20 -2.42 -29.78
CA PRO A 150 -14.33 -1.65 -29.29
C PRO A 150 -13.89 -0.70 -28.18
N ASP A 151 -14.58 0.44 -28.05
CA ASP A 151 -14.47 1.31 -26.89
C ASP A 151 -15.09 0.60 -25.68
N GLY A 152 -14.22 0.11 -24.79
CA GLY A 152 -14.62 -0.61 -23.59
C GLY A 152 -15.58 0.17 -22.70
N ARG A 153 -15.57 1.51 -22.72
CA ARG A 153 -16.46 2.33 -21.90
C ARG A 153 -17.89 2.34 -22.43
N LYS A 154 -18.03 2.46 -23.76
CA LYS A 154 -19.34 2.38 -24.44
C LYS A 154 -19.93 0.98 -24.31
N LEU A 155 -19.08 -0.04 -24.45
CA LEU A 155 -19.45 -1.43 -24.25
C LEU A 155 -19.93 -1.67 -22.81
N TYR A 156 -19.17 -1.21 -21.81
CA TYR A 156 -19.53 -1.31 -20.39
C TYR A 156 -20.88 -0.64 -20.12
N ALA A 157 -21.05 0.61 -20.55
CA ALA A 157 -22.31 1.34 -20.35
C ALA A 157 -23.52 0.59 -20.94
N LYS A 158 -23.40 0.08 -22.18
CA LYS A 158 -24.48 -0.64 -22.87
C LYS A 158 -24.80 -1.98 -22.20
N LEU A 159 -23.78 -2.79 -21.92
CA LEU A 159 -23.96 -4.13 -21.36
C LEU A 159 -24.41 -4.08 -19.90
N ASN A 160 -23.88 -3.14 -19.10
CA ASN A 160 -24.30 -2.97 -17.71
C ASN A 160 -25.81 -2.66 -17.62
N THR A 161 -26.33 -1.75 -18.45
CA THR A 161 -27.77 -1.43 -18.48
C THR A 161 -28.62 -2.63 -18.90
N ALA A 162 -28.16 -3.45 -19.83
CA ALA A 162 -28.94 -4.56 -20.37
C ALA A 162 -28.90 -5.84 -19.52
N LEU A 163 -27.73 -6.15 -18.96
CA LEU A 163 -27.48 -7.40 -18.23
C LEU A 163 -27.60 -7.25 -16.71
N ARG A 164 -27.60 -6.02 -16.18
CA ARG A 164 -27.80 -5.73 -14.75
C ARG A 164 -28.82 -4.60 -14.53
N PRO A 165 -30.05 -4.73 -15.06
CA PRO A 165 -31.06 -3.70 -14.86
C PRO A 165 -31.55 -3.67 -13.40
N ALA A 166 -32.01 -2.51 -12.96
CA ALA A 166 -32.72 -2.39 -11.69
C ALA A 166 -34.12 -3.05 -11.79
N PRO A 167 -34.62 -3.69 -10.72
CA PRO A 167 -35.98 -4.20 -10.68
C PRO A 167 -37.02 -3.10 -11.03
N PRO A 168 -38.11 -3.42 -11.77
CA PRO A 168 -38.60 -4.76 -12.10
C PRO A 168 -38.10 -5.32 -13.46
N ALA A 169 -37.19 -4.63 -14.14
CA ALA A 169 -36.67 -5.10 -15.41
C ALA A 169 -35.79 -6.35 -15.24
N THR A 170 -35.83 -7.24 -16.22
CA THR A 170 -35.05 -8.49 -16.25
C THR A 170 -33.88 -8.38 -17.20
N ALA A 171 -32.73 -8.91 -16.80
CA ALA A 171 -31.54 -8.99 -17.65
C ALA A 171 -31.86 -9.71 -18.97
N ALA A 172 -31.51 -9.10 -20.10
CA ALA A 172 -31.72 -9.67 -21.42
C ALA A 172 -30.64 -9.16 -22.39
N TRP A 173 -30.28 -10.00 -23.35
CA TRP A 173 -29.35 -9.60 -24.40
C TRP A 173 -29.91 -8.43 -25.23
N PRO A 174 -29.13 -7.37 -25.52
CA PRO A 174 -29.60 -6.27 -26.35
C PRO A 174 -29.91 -6.72 -27.78
N GLY A 175 -31.17 -6.64 -28.21
CA GLY A 175 -31.59 -7.07 -29.56
C GLY A 175 -30.97 -6.26 -30.70
N ASP A 176 -30.42 -5.07 -30.42
CA ASP A 176 -29.68 -4.28 -31.41
C ASP A 176 -28.23 -4.75 -31.62
N ILE A 177 -27.77 -5.76 -30.86
CA ILE A 177 -26.50 -6.47 -31.07
C ILE A 177 -26.83 -7.85 -31.62
N ALA A 178 -26.73 -8.00 -32.95
CA ALA A 178 -27.17 -9.20 -33.66
C ALA A 178 -26.24 -10.41 -33.41
N ILE A 179 -26.63 -11.25 -32.47
CA ILE A 179 -25.99 -12.54 -32.15
C ILE A 179 -26.89 -13.67 -32.63
N GLU A 180 -26.32 -14.75 -33.16
CA GLU A 180 -27.10 -15.94 -33.54
C GLU A 180 -27.73 -16.55 -32.28
N ALA A 181 -28.97 -17.01 -32.38
CA ALA A 181 -29.73 -17.49 -31.21
C ALA A 181 -29.00 -18.62 -30.44
N VAL A 182 -28.22 -19.45 -31.14
CA VAL A 182 -27.42 -20.54 -30.55
C VAL A 182 -26.25 -20.03 -29.69
N ASP A 183 -25.76 -18.82 -29.96
CA ASP A 183 -24.57 -18.26 -29.32
C ASP A 183 -24.89 -17.27 -28.19
N VAL A 184 -26.15 -16.82 -28.06
CA VAL A 184 -26.54 -15.78 -27.10
C VAL A 184 -26.13 -16.12 -25.67
N ALA A 185 -26.30 -17.38 -25.25
CA ALA A 185 -25.95 -17.81 -23.89
C ALA A 185 -24.44 -17.66 -23.61
N GLU A 186 -23.60 -18.08 -24.55
CA GLU A 186 -22.14 -18.02 -24.45
C GLU A 186 -21.65 -16.56 -24.48
N VAL A 187 -22.18 -15.74 -25.39
CA VAL A 187 -21.84 -14.32 -25.48
C VAL A 187 -22.28 -13.56 -24.22
N GLN A 188 -23.47 -13.87 -23.69
CA GLN A 188 -23.95 -13.29 -22.44
C GLN A 188 -23.08 -13.70 -21.26
N PHE A 189 -22.62 -14.96 -21.21
CA PHE A 189 -21.70 -15.42 -20.18
C PHE A 189 -20.39 -14.64 -20.18
N ALA A 190 -19.74 -14.49 -21.34
CA ALA A 190 -18.52 -13.67 -21.47
C ALA A 190 -18.76 -12.20 -21.11
N ALA A 191 -19.90 -11.64 -21.51
CA ALA A 191 -20.27 -10.26 -21.17
C ALA A 191 -20.45 -10.06 -19.66
N THR A 192 -21.12 -10.98 -18.97
CA THR A 192 -21.29 -10.92 -17.50
C THR A 192 -19.95 -11.05 -16.79
N ALA A 193 -19.11 -12.01 -17.18
CA ALA A 193 -17.77 -12.19 -16.60
C ALA A 193 -16.87 -10.96 -16.83
N TRP A 194 -16.95 -10.35 -18.01
CA TRP A 194 -16.21 -9.14 -18.32
C TRP A 194 -16.70 -7.93 -17.52
N LEU A 195 -18.01 -7.79 -17.30
CA LEU A 195 -18.54 -6.73 -16.42
C LEU A 195 -18.06 -6.91 -14.98
N ASP A 196 -18.00 -8.14 -14.47
CA ASP A 196 -17.49 -8.44 -13.12
C ASP A 196 -16.00 -8.08 -13.02
N TRP A 197 -15.20 -8.43 -14.03
CA TRP A 197 -13.81 -8.01 -14.12
C TRP A 197 -13.66 -6.49 -14.17
N TYR A 198 -14.48 -5.81 -14.99
CA TYR A 198 -14.39 -4.37 -15.19
C TYR A 198 -14.64 -3.62 -13.86
N ASP A 199 -15.57 -4.11 -13.04
CA ASP A 199 -15.91 -3.53 -11.72
C ASP A 199 -14.88 -3.81 -10.63
N THR A 200 -14.21 -4.96 -10.71
CA THR A 200 -13.27 -5.40 -9.67
C THR A 200 -11.82 -5.00 -9.93
N LEU A 201 -11.47 -4.63 -11.18
CA LEU A 201 -10.10 -4.24 -11.54
C LEU A 201 -9.64 -2.96 -10.83
N ILE A 202 -10.53 -1.98 -10.70
CA ILE A 202 -10.20 -0.64 -10.21
C ILE A 202 -11.18 -0.26 -9.09
N SER A 203 -10.65 0.17 -7.95
CA SER A 203 -11.45 0.79 -6.90
C SER A 203 -11.59 2.29 -7.16
N ASP A 204 -12.66 2.72 -7.81
CA ASP A 204 -13.00 4.15 -7.89
C ASP A 204 -13.59 4.63 -6.55
N PRO A 205 -13.32 5.88 -6.14
CA PRO A 205 -14.06 6.47 -5.03
C PRO A 205 -15.50 6.74 -5.48
N GLY A 206 -16.50 6.36 -4.68
CA GLY A 206 -17.93 6.62 -5.00
C GLY A 206 -18.31 8.11 -4.96
N SER A 207 -17.42 8.96 -4.44
CA SER A 207 -17.56 10.41 -4.31
C SER A 207 -16.17 11.07 -4.38
N ALA A 208 -16.09 12.40 -4.34
CA ALA A 208 -14.80 13.09 -4.33
C ALA A 208 -13.91 12.61 -3.16
N ASN A 209 -12.68 12.21 -3.47
CA ASN A 209 -11.67 11.84 -2.48
C ASN A 209 -10.76 13.05 -2.22
N THR A 210 -10.94 13.70 -1.07
CA THR A 210 -10.17 14.90 -0.67
C THR A 210 -8.91 14.56 0.12
N SER A 211 -8.38 13.34 -0.02
CA SER A 211 -7.18 12.93 0.70
C SER A 211 -5.92 13.54 0.11
N TRP A 212 -5.85 13.75 -1.21
CA TRP A 212 -4.69 14.32 -1.90
C TRP A 212 -4.58 15.84 -1.71
N PHE A 213 -3.42 16.32 -1.26
CA PHE A 213 -3.08 17.73 -1.15
C PHE A 213 -2.03 18.10 -2.19
N SER A 214 -2.47 18.73 -3.29
CA SER A 214 -1.62 19.01 -4.46
C SER A 214 -0.45 19.96 -4.14
N GLU A 215 -0.61 20.89 -3.21
CA GLU A 215 0.44 21.85 -2.85
C GLU A 215 1.59 21.21 -2.06
N ARG A 216 1.32 20.10 -1.38
CA ARG A 216 2.28 19.38 -0.52
C ARG A 216 2.75 18.06 -1.13
N MET A 217 2.07 17.58 -2.18
CA MET A 217 2.30 16.29 -2.82
C MET A 217 2.18 15.12 -1.84
N GLU A 218 1.21 15.20 -0.93
CA GLU A 218 0.97 14.18 0.08
C GLU A 218 -0.53 13.99 0.31
N TYR A 219 -0.87 12.91 0.98
CA TYR A 219 -2.22 12.60 1.40
C TYR A 219 -2.44 12.91 2.88
N GLY A 220 -3.69 13.08 3.28
CA GLY A 220 -4.09 13.04 4.68
C GLY A 220 -5.50 12.52 4.85
N PHE A 221 -5.74 11.85 5.97
CA PHE A 221 -7.00 11.16 6.23
C PHE A 221 -7.15 10.89 7.73
N SER A 222 -8.36 10.53 8.14
CA SER A 222 -8.66 10.12 9.51
C SER A 222 -9.34 8.76 9.55
N VAL A 223 -9.05 8.00 10.59
CA VAL A 223 -9.66 6.71 10.87
C VAL A 223 -10.22 6.67 12.29
N GLY A 224 -11.28 5.89 12.49
CA GLY A 224 -12.03 5.85 13.73
C GLY A 224 -12.34 4.43 14.18
N ALA A 225 -12.29 4.22 15.49
CA ALA A 225 -12.64 2.96 16.13
C ALA A 225 -13.32 3.20 17.48
N ARG A 226 -14.17 2.26 17.90
CA ARG A 226 -14.78 2.27 19.22
C ARG A 226 -13.90 1.56 20.25
N MET A 227 -13.44 2.30 21.24
CA MET A 227 -12.83 1.76 22.46
C MET A 227 -13.84 1.76 23.61
N ALA A 228 -13.52 1.08 24.70
CA ALA A 228 -14.30 1.00 25.93
C ALA A 228 -14.39 2.36 26.64
N SER A 229 -13.35 3.19 26.49
CA SER A 229 -13.33 4.59 26.95
C SER A 229 -14.10 5.56 26.04
N GLY A 230 -14.67 5.06 24.93
CA GLY A 230 -15.32 5.85 23.90
C GLY A 230 -14.61 5.76 22.56
N GLU A 231 -15.04 6.58 21.61
CA GLU A 231 -14.42 6.65 20.30
C GLU A 231 -12.96 7.14 20.36
N LYS A 232 -12.10 6.55 19.53
CA LYS A 232 -10.76 7.05 19.24
C LYS A 232 -10.64 7.35 17.76
N VAL A 233 -10.17 8.56 17.46
CA VAL A 233 -9.86 9.02 16.11
C VAL A 233 -8.35 9.20 15.99
N LEU A 234 -7.79 8.62 14.92
CA LEU A 234 -6.42 8.80 14.52
C LEU A 234 -6.39 9.57 13.20
N THR A 235 -5.49 10.53 13.07
CA THR A 235 -5.32 11.31 11.84
C THR A 235 -3.90 11.13 11.33
N ALA A 236 -3.78 10.76 10.05
CA ALA A 236 -2.55 10.90 9.29
C ALA A 236 -2.57 12.27 8.61
N GLN A 237 -1.69 13.17 9.07
CA GLN A 237 -1.61 14.55 8.54
C GLN A 237 -0.83 14.62 7.22
N GLU A 238 0.16 13.74 7.10
CA GLU A 238 1.19 13.70 6.06
C GLU A 238 1.45 12.22 5.74
N TYR A 239 0.88 11.71 4.65
CA TYR A 239 1.06 10.35 4.18
C TYR A 239 1.50 10.36 2.71
N PHE A 240 2.68 9.81 2.40
CA PHE A 240 3.24 9.80 1.05
C PHE A 240 4.08 8.54 0.73
N SER A 241 4.15 7.59 1.66
CA SER A 241 5.09 6.45 1.62
C SER A 241 4.59 5.24 0.83
N GLY A 242 3.31 5.22 0.40
CA GLY A 242 2.68 4.07 -0.26
C GLY A 242 2.38 2.88 0.68
N HIS A 243 2.71 3.01 1.97
CA HIS A 243 2.36 2.05 3.00
C HIS A 243 2.07 2.75 4.32
N VAL A 244 0.88 2.52 4.87
CA VAL A 244 0.45 3.13 6.12
C VAL A 244 0.93 2.31 7.30
N ASP A 245 1.52 2.96 8.30
CA ASP A 245 1.99 2.33 9.53
C ASP A 245 1.67 3.20 10.76
N TRP A 246 1.91 2.66 11.96
CA TRP A 246 1.51 3.27 13.23
C TRP A 246 2.06 4.68 13.45
N HIS A 247 3.22 5.00 12.86
CA HIS A 247 3.91 6.28 13.03
C HIS A 247 3.33 7.39 12.15
N ASP A 248 2.52 7.05 11.15
CA ASP A 248 1.83 8.05 10.31
C ASP A 248 0.69 8.74 11.09
N PHE A 249 0.24 8.12 12.18
CA PHE A 249 -0.94 8.57 12.92
C PHE A 249 -0.61 9.38 14.17
N SER A 250 -1.38 10.45 14.35
CA SER A 250 -1.52 11.15 15.62
C SER A 250 -2.92 10.97 16.19
N VAL A 251 -3.03 10.89 17.51
CA VAL A 251 -4.34 10.86 18.20
C VAL A 251 -5.01 12.23 18.06
N ASN A 252 -6.20 12.25 17.45
CA ASN A 252 -6.98 13.48 17.28
C ASN A 252 -8.03 13.61 18.39
N GLY A 253 -7.60 14.17 19.51
CA GLY A 253 -8.46 14.37 20.68
C GLY A 253 -9.65 15.30 20.39
N GLY A 254 -10.86 14.86 20.78
CA GLY A 254 -12.09 15.64 20.63
C GLY A 254 -12.74 15.57 19.25
N ALA A 255 -12.05 15.01 18.25
CA ALA A 255 -12.67 14.70 16.97
C ALA A 255 -13.55 13.45 17.06
N SER A 256 -14.54 13.33 16.18
CA SER A 256 -15.43 12.17 16.10
C SER A 256 -15.77 11.84 14.65
N LEU A 257 -15.66 10.56 14.31
CA LEU A 257 -16.14 9.96 13.07
C LEU A 257 -17.45 9.18 13.28
N LYS A 258 -18.11 9.40 14.43
CA LYS A 258 -19.34 8.74 14.87
C LYS A 258 -19.23 7.22 15.05
N ALA A 259 -18.03 6.72 15.36
CA ALA A 259 -17.80 5.30 15.64
C ALA A 259 -18.35 4.83 17.01
N SER A 260 -18.97 5.70 17.81
CA SER A 260 -19.36 5.37 19.20
C SER A 260 -20.39 4.22 19.31
N ASN A 261 -21.13 3.92 18.24
CA ASN A 261 -22.10 2.81 18.18
C ASN A 261 -21.57 1.60 17.39
N ASP A 262 -20.36 1.66 16.86
CA ASP A 262 -19.74 0.59 16.08
C ASP A 262 -19.40 -0.62 16.99
N PRO A 263 -19.00 -1.77 16.44
CA PRO A 263 -18.59 -2.93 17.23
C PRO A 263 -17.55 -2.55 18.31
N PRO A 264 -17.73 -3.03 19.56
CA PRO A 264 -16.84 -2.66 20.65
C PRO A 264 -15.45 -3.28 20.50
N SER A 265 -14.48 -2.69 21.19
CA SER A 265 -13.16 -3.26 21.35
C SER A 265 -13.17 -4.60 22.10
N GLY A 266 -12.14 -5.40 21.85
CA GLY A 266 -11.82 -6.61 22.60
C GLY A 266 -10.66 -6.40 23.56
N THR A 267 -10.57 -7.26 24.58
CA THR A 267 -9.39 -7.34 25.46
C THR A 267 -8.44 -8.41 24.95
N ILE A 268 -7.16 -8.06 24.82
CA ILE A 268 -6.07 -9.00 24.55
C ILE A 268 -5.27 -9.17 25.83
N ILE A 269 -5.12 -10.42 26.27
CA ILE A 269 -4.20 -10.78 27.36
C ILE A 269 -3.14 -11.70 26.76
N ARG A 270 -1.89 -11.40 27.02
CA ARG A 270 -0.75 -12.24 26.64
C ARG A 270 0.18 -12.37 27.82
N THR A 271 0.57 -13.62 28.06
CA THR A 271 1.60 -13.96 29.03
C THR A 271 2.78 -14.47 28.22
N THR A 272 3.95 -13.89 28.45
CA THR A 272 5.19 -14.25 27.77
C THR A 272 6.32 -14.39 28.78
N ILE A 273 7.32 -15.17 28.41
CA ILE A 273 8.60 -15.17 29.11
C ILE A 273 9.43 -14.08 28.43
N PRO A 274 9.84 -13.02 29.15
CA PRO A 274 10.64 -11.98 28.55
C PRO A 274 11.97 -12.57 28.09
N ALA A 275 12.32 -12.32 26.82
CA ALA A 275 13.65 -12.56 26.33
C ALA A 275 14.49 -11.29 26.53
N PRO A 276 15.79 -11.41 26.84
CA PRO A 276 16.69 -10.27 26.83
C PRO A 276 16.65 -9.58 25.46
N VAL A 277 16.52 -8.25 25.46
CA VAL A 277 16.63 -7.46 24.23
C VAL A 277 18.06 -7.57 23.71
N SER A 278 18.22 -7.89 22.42
CA SER A 278 19.51 -7.83 21.75
C SER A 278 19.40 -6.96 20.50
N TYR A 279 20.46 -6.23 20.20
CA TYR A 279 20.59 -5.47 18.97
C TYR A 279 21.99 -5.67 18.38
N LYS A 280 22.10 -5.41 17.08
CA LYS A 280 23.36 -5.52 16.35
C LYS A 280 24.40 -4.56 16.96
N GLY A 281 25.53 -5.11 17.42
CA GLY A 281 26.61 -4.34 18.06
C GLY A 281 26.45 -4.16 19.56
N MET A 282 25.44 -4.78 20.19
CA MET A 282 25.34 -4.87 21.64
C MET A 282 26.54 -5.66 22.21
N PRO A 283 27.21 -5.18 23.28
CA PRO A 283 28.29 -5.92 23.92
C PRO A 283 27.84 -7.32 24.36
N ALA A 284 28.74 -8.30 24.25
CA ALA A 284 28.45 -9.64 24.73
C ALA A 284 28.24 -9.63 26.25
N ALA A 285 27.20 -10.33 26.72
CA ALA A 285 26.88 -10.37 28.16
C ALA A 285 27.96 -11.08 28.99
N ARG A 286 28.75 -11.97 28.36
CA ARG A 286 29.86 -12.68 29.01
C ARG A 286 31.16 -11.94 28.79
N PHE A 287 31.92 -11.76 29.86
CA PHE A 287 33.18 -11.02 29.85
C PHE A 287 34.22 -11.59 28.87
N TRP A 288 34.24 -12.91 28.66
CA TRP A 288 35.17 -13.60 27.76
C TRP A 288 34.59 -13.95 26.39
N GLN A 289 33.34 -13.55 26.13
CA GLN A 289 32.72 -13.75 24.82
C GLN A 289 33.10 -12.58 23.92
N PHE A 290 33.68 -12.91 22.77
CA PHE A 290 33.90 -11.92 21.71
C PHE A 290 32.58 -11.65 20.98
N GLU A 291 32.32 -10.40 20.62
CA GLU A 291 31.15 -10.06 19.82
C GLU A 291 31.22 -10.72 18.43
N ASP A 292 30.06 -11.10 17.89
CA ASP A 292 29.95 -11.57 16.51
C ASP A 292 30.21 -10.38 15.57
N ALA A 293 31.14 -10.54 14.61
CA ALA A 293 31.68 -9.49 13.75
C ALA A 293 30.70 -8.96 12.68
N ARG A 294 29.39 -9.14 12.87
CA ARG A 294 28.34 -8.73 11.92
C ARG A 294 28.09 -7.22 11.89
N VAL A 295 28.71 -6.46 12.80
CA VAL A 295 28.66 -5.00 12.83
C VAL A 295 30.08 -4.47 12.87
N ASP A 296 30.47 -3.77 11.82
CA ASP A 296 31.76 -3.08 11.73
C ASP A 296 31.52 -1.58 11.96
N PHE A 297 31.69 -1.13 13.20
CA PHE A 297 31.61 0.29 13.54
C PHE A 297 32.75 1.12 12.92
N GLY A 298 33.80 0.48 12.40
CA GLY A 298 34.91 1.13 11.71
C GLY A 298 34.67 1.33 10.21
N SER A 299 33.67 0.66 9.62
CA SER A 299 33.30 0.79 8.21
C SER A 299 32.08 1.69 7.97
N VAL A 300 31.58 2.37 9.01
CA VAL A 300 30.55 3.38 8.85
C VAL A 300 31.22 4.61 8.24
N ASP A 301 31.07 4.79 6.93
CA ASP A 301 31.47 6.01 6.24
C ASP A 301 30.60 7.16 6.75
N ALA A 302 31.23 8.07 7.49
CA ALA A 302 30.60 9.30 7.94
C ALA A 302 30.58 10.30 6.77
N GLY A 303 29.41 10.87 6.50
CA GLY A 303 29.28 11.94 5.51
C GLY A 303 29.94 13.24 6.01
N PRO A 304 30.21 14.21 5.14
CA PRO A 304 30.75 15.53 5.51
C PRO A 304 29.97 16.26 6.62
N GLU A 305 28.74 15.85 6.89
CA GLU A 305 27.81 16.43 7.87
C GLU A 305 27.86 15.82 9.28
N ASP A 306 28.61 14.73 9.51
CA ASP A 306 28.67 14.06 10.82
C ASP A 306 29.66 14.74 11.80
N LEU A 307 29.22 15.83 12.43
CA LEU A 307 30.00 16.73 13.29
C LEU A 307 30.52 16.13 14.62
N ALA A 308 30.15 14.90 14.98
CA ALA A 308 30.35 14.37 16.33
C ALA A 308 31.80 13.95 16.68
N ARG A 309 32.77 14.04 15.75
CA ARG A 309 34.15 13.55 15.99
C ARG A 309 35.31 14.54 15.79
N TRP A 310 35.06 15.84 15.67
CA TRP A 310 36.12 16.84 15.43
C TRP A 310 37.00 17.25 16.63
N THR A 311 37.10 16.44 17.68
CA THR A 311 37.98 16.73 18.83
C THR A 311 39.00 15.63 19.04
N GLY A 312 40.12 15.69 18.31
CA GLY A 312 41.16 14.70 18.54
C GLY A 312 42.47 14.74 17.78
N ASP A 313 42.82 15.76 16.97
CA ASP A 313 44.20 15.80 16.45
C ASP A 313 44.70 17.19 16.02
N LEU A 314 44.88 18.09 16.99
CA LEU A 314 45.69 19.29 16.81
C LEU A 314 46.80 19.31 17.86
N ARG A 315 47.84 18.48 17.68
CA ARG A 315 49.17 18.80 18.24
C ARG A 315 50.32 18.44 17.32
N ARG A 316 51.16 19.47 17.17
CA ARG A 316 52.59 19.50 16.79
C ARG A 316 52.94 19.29 15.32
N ARG A 317 53.16 20.41 14.65
CA ARG A 317 54.41 20.61 13.92
C ARG A 317 55.14 21.82 14.48
N ASP A 318 56.17 21.54 15.27
CA ASP A 318 57.32 22.41 15.46
C ASP A 318 58.11 22.47 14.16
N THR A 319 58.40 23.68 13.66
CA THR A 319 59.64 23.94 12.93
C THR A 319 60.12 25.35 13.26
N THR A 320 61.18 25.40 14.06
CA THR A 320 62.03 26.56 14.31
C THR A 320 63.10 26.66 13.22
N ARG A 321 63.29 27.85 12.61
CA ARG A 321 64.56 28.65 12.58
C ARG A 321 64.67 29.58 11.36
N ARG A 322 64.98 30.86 11.67
CA ARG A 322 66.02 31.79 11.14
C ARG A 322 66.23 31.81 9.61
N TYR A 323 66.25 32.94 8.91
CA TYR A 323 66.56 34.34 9.22
C TYR A 323 65.47 35.28 8.70
#